data_AF-A0A3D0SCS5-F1
#
_entry.id   AF-A0A3D0SCS5-F1
#
_cell.length_a   1.000
_cell.length_b   1.000
_cell.length_c   1.000
_cell.angle_alpha   90.00
_cell.angle_beta   90.00
_cell.angle_gamma   90.00
#
_symmetry.space_group_name_H-M   'P 1'
#
loop_
_entity.id
_entity.type
_entity.pdbx_description
1 polymer ?
#
loop_
_entity_poly.entity_id
_entity_poly.type
_entity_poly.pdbx_seq_one_letter_code
_entity_poly.pdbx_strand_id
1 'polypeptide(L)'
;CVVCGVAWAQLAFSLVDSSIEQSWQVADGDKIPADSVLVSLKGPARALLTAERTALNFLQLLSGTATETAFYASLLANSDTRILDTRKTIPGLRLAQKYAVACGGGKNHRIGLFDAFLIKENHIMACGGIAEAISTAKTQAPGKPVEVEVENIEELQQAIDAGADIVML
;
A
#
# COMPACT_ATOMS: atom_id res chain seq x y z
N CYS A 1 -16.12 7.31 5.41
CA CYS A 1 -15.29 6.64 4.39
C CYS A 1 -14.05 7.50 4.15
N VAL A 2 -12.89 6.93 3.85
CA VAL A 2 -11.77 7.66 3.24
C VAL A 2 -11.79 7.37 1.74
N VAL A 3 -11.93 8.42 0.93
CA VAL A 3 -12.02 8.31 -0.52
C VAL A 3 -10.67 7.88 -1.09
N CYS A 4 -10.69 6.89 -1.96
CA CYS A 4 -9.52 6.54 -2.77
C CYS A 4 -9.97 5.88 -4.08
N GLY A 5 -9.26 6.17 -5.17
CA GLY A 5 -9.51 5.60 -6.48
C GLY A 5 -10.13 6.55 -7.49
N VAL A 6 -10.15 7.87 -7.21
CA VAL A 6 -10.70 8.89 -8.12
C VAL A 6 -10.07 8.79 -9.51
N ALA A 7 -8.75 8.64 -9.60
CA ALA A 7 -8.05 8.52 -10.88
C ALA A 7 -8.47 7.28 -11.70
N TRP A 8 -8.75 6.15 -11.04
CA TRP A 8 -9.21 4.93 -11.71
C TRP A 8 -10.64 5.07 -12.23
N ALA A 9 -11.52 5.68 -11.44
CA ALA A 9 -12.89 5.96 -11.87
C ALA A 9 -12.93 6.98 -13.01
N GLN A 10 -12.12 8.03 -12.93
CA GLN A 10 -11.96 9.01 -14.01
C GLN A 10 -11.59 8.35 -15.32
N LEU A 11 -10.57 7.47 -15.27
CA LEU A 11 -10.09 6.76 -16.43
C LEU A 11 -11.15 5.78 -16.97
N ALA A 12 -11.90 5.10 -16.11
CA ALA A 12 -12.97 4.18 -16.54
C ALA A 12 -14.04 4.91 -17.39
N PHE A 13 -14.48 6.10 -16.98
CA PHE A 13 -15.40 6.90 -17.78
C PHE A 13 -14.74 7.40 -19.07
N SER A 14 -13.54 7.99 -18.98
CA SER A 14 -12.84 8.57 -20.14
C SER A 14 -12.45 7.55 -21.21
N LEU A 15 -12.18 6.29 -20.83
CA LEU A 15 -11.89 5.20 -21.78
C LEU A 15 -13.13 4.69 -22.51
N VAL A 16 -14.31 4.80 -21.90
CA VAL A 16 -15.57 4.41 -22.54
C VAL A 16 -16.06 5.51 -23.48
N ASP A 17 -16.05 6.76 -23.03
CA ASP A 17 -16.42 7.92 -23.83
C ASP A 17 -15.79 9.20 -23.27
N SER A 18 -14.89 9.81 -24.04
CA SER A 18 -14.18 11.04 -23.64
C SER A 18 -15.06 12.28 -23.60
N SER A 19 -16.31 12.21 -24.10
CA SER A 19 -17.29 13.30 -23.99
C SER A 19 -18.01 13.35 -22.64
N ILE A 20 -17.81 12.36 -21.75
CA ILE A 20 -18.39 12.37 -20.41
C ILE A 20 -17.74 13.48 -19.58
N GLU A 21 -18.54 14.49 -19.23
CA GLU A 21 -18.18 15.54 -18.29
C GLU A 21 -18.18 14.96 -16.86
N GLN A 22 -17.10 15.20 -16.11
CA GLN A 22 -16.92 14.68 -14.76
C GLN A 22 -16.61 15.82 -13.79
N SER A 23 -17.51 16.09 -12.83
CA SER A 23 -17.33 17.10 -11.79
C SER A 23 -17.14 16.43 -10.43
N TRP A 24 -15.88 16.21 -10.05
CA TRP A 24 -15.49 15.60 -8.78
C TRP A 24 -15.57 16.62 -7.64
N GLN A 25 -16.15 16.20 -6.51
CA GLN A 25 -16.34 17.02 -5.30
C GLN A 25 -15.42 16.58 -4.14
N VAL A 26 -14.58 15.58 -4.39
CA VAL A 26 -13.70 14.93 -3.43
C VAL A 26 -12.34 14.65 -4.07
N ALA A 27 -11.30 14.56 -3.25
CA ALA A 27 -9.98 14.09 -3.61
C ALA A 27 -9.66 12.75 -2.89
N ASP A 28 -8.71 11.99 -3.44
CA ASP A 28 -8.17 10.82 -2.75
C ASP A 28 -7.53 11.25 -1.42
N GLY A 29 -7.87 10.56 -0.33
CA GLY A 29 -7.48 10.88 1.04
C GLY A 29 -8.56 11.64 1.84
N ASP A 30 -9.58 12.20 1.17
CA ASP A 30 -10.66 12.91 1.88
C ASP A 30 -11.48 11.96 2.77
N LYS A 31 -11.75 12.38 3.99
CA LYS A 31 -12.68 11.70 4.89
C LYS A 31 -14.07 12.29 4.73
N ILE A 32 -15.01 11.46 4.28
CA ILE A 32 -16.38 11.89 3.97
C ILE A 32 -17.43 11.20 4.87
N PRO A 33 -18.53 11.90 5.21
CA PRO A 33 -19.70 11.30 5.85
C PRO A 33 -20.50 10.43 4.87
N ALA A 34 -21.44 9.65 5.41
CA ALA A 34 -22.42 8.91 4.62
C ALA A 34 -23.22 9.85 3.71
N ASP A 35 -23.72 9.31 2.60
CA ASP A 35 -24.55 10.01 1.60
C ASP A 35 -23.88 11.22 0.91
N SER A 36 -22.55 11.35 1.04
CA SER A 36 -21.78 12.37 0.32
C SER A 36 -21.73 12.09 -1.18
N VAL A 37 -21.95 13.12 -1.99
CA VAL A 37 -21.77 13.04 -3.44
C VAL A 37 -20.28 13.10 -3.76
N LEU A 38 -19.76 12.07 -4.44
CA LEU A 38 -18.36 12.03 -4.87
C LEU A 38 -18.15 12.77 -6.20
N VAL A 39 -19.05 12.55 -7.15
CA VAL A 39 -18.92 13.03 -8.52
C VAL A 39 -20.30 13.25 -9.14
N SER A 40 -20.43 14.32 -9.92
CA SER A 40 -21.55 14.52 -10.85
C SER A 40 -21.07 14.24 -12.28
N LEU A 41 -21.81 13.40 -13.01
CA LEU A 41 -21.45 12.96 -14.36
C LEU A 41 -22.52 13.39 -15.37
N LYS A 42 -22.10 13.84 -16.56
CA LYS A 42 -23.00 14.21 -17.65
C LYS A 42 -22.45 13.73 -18.98
N GLY A 43 -23.28 13.04 -19.75
CA GLY A 43 -22.87 12.46 -21.04
C GLY A 43 -23.89 11.44 -21.57
N PRO A 44 -23.54 10.70 -22.63
CA PRO A 44 -24.43 9.70 -23.20
C PRO A 44 -24.80 8.61 -22.20
N ALA A 45 -26.10 8.35 -22.02
CA ALA A 45 -26.60 7.39 -21.03
C ALA A 45 -26.01 5.99 -21.19
N ARG A 46 -25.82 5.50 -22.43
CA ARG A 46 -25.20 4.19 -22.70
C ARG A 46 -23.76 4.12 -22.22
N ALA A 47 -22.99 5.19 -22.44
CA ALA A 47 -21.60 5.26 -22.03
C ALA A 47 -21.47 5.32 -20.50
N LEU A 48 -22.29 6.16 -19.84
CA LEU A 48 -22.37 6.24 -18.38
C LEU A 48 -22.65 4.87 -17.74
N LEU A 49 -23.71 4.19 -18.20
CA LEU A 49 -24.10 2.87 -17.67
C LEU A 49 -23.06 1.78 -17.94
N THR A 50 -22.29 1.90 -19.03
CA THR A 50 -21.22 0.95 -19.39
C THR A 50 -20.01 1.11 -18.47
N ALA A 51 -19.62 2.35 -18.16
CA ALA A 51 -18.46 2.65 -17.31
C ALA A 51 -18.75 2.48 -15.81
N GLU A 52 -19.99 2.66 -15.38
CA GLU A 52 -20.41 2.75 -13.97
C GLU A 52 -19.83 1.62 -13.10
N ARG A 53 -20.05 0.36 -13.48
CA ARG A 53 -19.67 -0.78 -12.64
C ARG A 53 -18.15 -0.84 -12.43
N THR A 54 -17.38 -0.58 -13.49
CA THR A 54 -15.92 -0.56 -13.44
C THR A 54 -15.43 0.56 -12.53
N ALA A 55 -15.96 1.79 -12.70
CA ALA A 55 -15.58 2.93 -11.87
C ALA A 55 -15.89 2.68 -10.38
N LEU A 56 -17.09 2.18 -10.07
CA LEU A 56 -17.52 1.87 -8.71
C LEU A 56 -16.68 0.76 -8.08
N ASN A 57 -16.35 -0.30 -8.82
CA ASN A 57 -15.52 -1.40 -8.30
C ASN A 57 -14.14 -0.90 -7.84
N PHE A 58 -13.50 -0.01 -8.61
CA PHE A 58 -12.22 0.60 -8.20
C PHE A 58 -12.38 1.51 -6.97
N LEU A 59 -13.37 2.41 -6.99
CA LEU A 59 -13.63 3.31 -5.85
C LEU A 59 -13.90 2.51 -4.58
N GLN A 60 -14.77 1.51 -4.63
CA GLN A 60 -15.13 0.70 -3.47
C GLN A 60 -13.94 -0.05 -2.90
N LEU A 61 -13.17 -0.72 -3.75
CA LEU A 61 -12.01 -1.50 -3.32
C LEU A 61 -10.94 -0.62 -2.68
N LEU A 62 -10.58 0.47 -3.35
CA LEU A 62 -9.50 1.35 -2.91
C LEU A 62 -9.93 2.19 -1.72
N SER A 63 -11.15 2.75 -1.72
CA SER A 63 -11.69 3.46 -0.57
C SER A 63 -11.86 2.53 0.64
N GLY A 64 -12.21 1.25 0.42
CA GLY A 64 -12.25 0.24 1.49
C GLY A 64 -10.88 0.03 2.13
N THR A 65 -9.83 -0.14 1.30
CA THR A 65 -8.44 -0.28 1.78
C THR A 65 -7.98 0.97 2.54
N ALA A 66 -8.26 2.17 2.00
CA ALA A 66 -7.90 3.44 2.65
C ALA A 66 -8.66 3.67 3.97
N THR A 67 -9.94 3.33 4.00
CA THR A 67 -10.79 3.44 5.20
C THR A 67 -10.28 2.53 6.32
N GLU A 68 -9.97 1.27 6.00
CA GLU A 68 -9.44 0.33 6.99
C GLU A 68 -8.07 0.78 7.51
N THR A 69 -7.20 1.27 6.62
CA THR A 69 -5.90 1.81 7.01
C THR A 69 -6.06 3.01 7.96
N ALA A 70 -6.97 3.94 7.64
CA ALA A 70 -7.25 5.10 8.47
C ALA A 70 -7.81 4.73 9.84
N PHE A 71 -8.61 3.65 9.92
CA PHE A 71 -9.06 3.12 11.20
C PHE A 71 -7.87 2.71 12.07
N TYR A 72 -6.98 1.83 11.59
CA TYR A 72 -5.80 1.41 12.37
C TYR A 72 -4.84 2.55 12.68
N ALA A 73 -4.61 3.46 11.72
CA ALA A 73 -3.78 4.64 11.94
C ALA A 73 -4.35 5.53 13.06
N SER A 74 -5.68 5.66 13.15
CA SER A 74 -6.32 6.45 14.20
C SER A 74 -6.14 5.85 15.60
N LEU A 75 -6.07 4.51 15.72
CA LEU A 75 -5.80 3.84 17.00
C LEU A 75 -4.39 4.13 17.54
N LEU A 76 -3.47 4.54 16.66
CA LEU A 76 -2.07 4.81 17.00
C LEU A 76 -1.72 6.31 17.04
N ALA A 77 -2.71 7.21 16.92
CA ALA A 77 -2.48 8.64 16.71
C ALA A 77 -1.63 9.33 17.80
N ASN A 78 -1.61 8.79 19.02
CA ASN A 78 -0.83 9.32 20.14
C ASN A 78 0.50 8.58 20.35
N SER A 79 1.02 7.92 19.31
CA SER A 79 2.28 7.19 19.34
C SER A 79 3.16 7.50 18.13
N ASP A 80 4.45 7.18 18.23
CA ASP A 80 5.38 7.24 17.11
C ASP A 80 5.26 6.04 16.17
N THR A 81 4.45 5.04 16.55
CA THR A 81 4.18 3.85 15.75
C THR A 81 3.48 4.23 14.43
N ARG A 82 3.83 3.52 13.37
CA ARG A 82 3.25 3.70 12.03
C ARG A 82 2.70 2.38 11.53
N ILE A 83 1.58 2.42 10.82
CA ILE A 83 1.03 1.27 10.10
C ILE A 83 1.82 1.08 8.82
N LEU A 84 2.37 -0.12 8.63
CA LEU A 84 3.01 -0.56 7.39
C LEU A 84 2.14 -1.59 6.68
N ASP A 85 2.09 -1.52 5.36
CA ASP A 85 1.49 -2.55 4.53
C ASP A 85 2.43 -3.73 4.26
N THR A 86 2.00 -4.68 3.42
CA THR A 86 2.81 -5.83 3.03
C THR A 86 2.69 -6.12 1.53
N ARG A 87 3.32 -7.21 1.07
CA ARG A 87 3.15 -7.74 -0.29
C ARG A 87 1.93 -8.66 -0.45
N LYS A 88 1.14 -8.87 0.62
CA LYS A 88 -0.11 -9.65 0.61
C LYS A 88 -1.26 -8.82 0.02
N THR A 89 -1.09 -8.45 -1.24
CA THR A 89 -2.02 -7.61 -2.00
C THR A 89 -2.85 -8.45 -2.97
N ILE A 90 -4.01 -7.95 -3.36
CA ILE A 90 -4.82 -8.51 -4.45
C ILE A 90 -3.94 -8.59 -5.72
N PRO A 91 -3.90 -9.76 -6.40
CA PRO A 91 -3.11 -9.92 -7.61
C PRO A 91 -3.42 -8.84 -8.66
N GLY A 92 -2.38 -8.27 -9.26
CA GLY A 92 -2.49 -7.19 -10.25
C GLY A 92 -2.74 -5.79 -9.67
N LEU A 93 -3.13 -5.66 -8.40
CA LEU A 93 -3.51 -4.37 -7.79
C LEU A 93 -2.55 -3.88 -6.70
N ARG A 94 -1.31 -4.40 -6.66
CA ARG A 94 -0.34 -4.05 -5.62
C ARG A 94 -0.14 -2.54 -5.47
N LEU A 95 0.21 -1.85 -6.56
CA LEU A 95 0.46 -0.41 -6.50
C LEU A 95 -0.80 0.37 -6.12
N ALA A 96 -1.96 -0.05 -6.60
CA ALA A 96 -3.24 0.58 -6.26
C ALA A 96 -3.56 0.42 -4.76
N GLN A 97 -3.35 -0.77 -4.18
CA GLN A 97 -3.57 -0.97 -2.75
C GLN A 97 -2.52 -0.26 -1.88
N LYS A 98 -1.24 -0.23 -2.29
CA LYS A 98 -0.22 0.57 -1.60
C LYS A 98 -0.53 2.07 -1.65
N TYR A 99 -1.06 2.55 -2.78
CA TYR A 99 -1.56 3.92 -2.88
C TYR A 99 -2.73 4.17 -1.93
N ALA A 100 -3.70 3.25 -1.86
CA ALA A 100 -4.82 3.35 -0.93
C ALA A 100 -4.39 3.34 0.54
N VAL A 101 -3.39 2.54 0.91
CA VAL A 101 -2.75 2.59 2.25
C VAL A 101 -2.22 3.98 2.53
N ALA A 102 -1.49 4.58 1.59
CA ALA A 102 -0.97 5.94 1.74
C ALA A 102 -2.09 6.99 1.90
N CYS A 103 -3.17 6.90 1.11
CA CYS A 103 -4.36 7.76 1.26
C CYS A 103 -5.03 7.60 2.63
N GLY A 104 -5.01 6.40 3.21
CA GLY A 104 -5.50 6.13 4.56
C GLY A 104 -4.55 6.56 5.68
N GLY A 105 -3.40 7.17 5.38
CA GLY A 105 -2.42 7.59 6.37
C GLY A 105 -1.42 6.52 6.82
N GLY A 106 -1.46 5.33 6.20
CA GLY A 106 -0.43 4.31 6.36
C GLY A 106 0.86 4.64 5.62
N LYS A 107 1.89 3.83 5.85
CA LYS A 107 3.18 3.91 5.15
C LYS A 107 3.41 2.63 4.35
N ASN A 108 4.07 2.81 3.21
CA ASN A 108 4.41 1.67 2.37
C ASN A 108 5.69 1.04 2.91
N HIS A 109 5.62 -0.26 3.20
CA HIS A 109 6.78 -1.14 3.18
C HIS A 109 7.29 -1.27 1.74
N ARG A 110 8.28 -2.12 1.50
CA ARG A 110 8.82 -2.37 0.15
C ARG A 110 7.72 -2.75 -0.86
N ILE A 111 7.87 -2.25 -2.08
CA ILE A 111 6.99 -2.50 -3.22
C ILE A 111 7.11 -3.95 -3.68
N GLY A 112 8.33 -4.50 -3.71
CA GLY A 112 8.60 -5.79 -4.32
C GLY A 112 9.79 -6.51 -3.70
N LEU A 113 10.40 -7.39 -4.49
CA LEU A 113 11.64 -8.08 -4.12
C LEU A 113 12.88 -7.33 -4.60
N PHE A 114 12.71 -6.19 -5.27
CA PHE A 114 13.77 -5.49 -5.99
C PHE A 114 14.28 -4.25 -5.25
N ASP A 115 13.49 -3.69 -4.33
CA ASP A 115 13.70 -2.38 -3.72
C ASP A 115 14.24 -2.42 -2.28
N ALA A 116 14.05 -3.54 -1.55
CA ALA A 116 14.66 -3.75 -0.24
C ALA A 116 14.85 -5.25 0.06
N PHE A 117 15.86 -5.57 0.88
CA PHE A 117 16.02 -6.91 1.43
C PHE A 117 15.09 -7.10 2.62
N LEU A 118 14.44 -8.27 2.67
CA LEU A 118 13.80 -8.81 3.86
C LEU A 118 14.31 -10.24 3.99
N ILE A 119 15.32 -10.38 4.83
CA ILE A 119 15.94 -11.65 5.18
C ILE A 119 14.95 -12.37 6.10
N LYS A 120 14.67 -13.62 5.78
CA LYS A 120 13.81 -14.53 6.54
C LYS A 120 14.58 -15.81 6.85
N GLU A 121 14.03 -16.68 7.68
CA GLU A 121 14.63 -17.96 8.09
C GLU A 121 15.25 -18.75 6.91
N ASN A 122 14.55 -18.85 5.78
CA ASN A 122 15.04 -19.56 4.59
C ASN A 122 16.35 -18.98 4.01
N HIS A 123 16.56 -17.68 4.16
CA HIS A 123 17.78 -16.99 3.72
C HIS A 123 18.90 -17.16 4.75
N ILE A 124 18.56 -17.10 6.04
CA ILE A 124 19.48 -17.31 7.17
C ILE A 124 20.09 -18.72 7.07
N MET A 125 19.26 -19.75 6.88
CA MET A 125 19.70 -21.13 6.66
C MET A 125 20.61 -21.27 5.44
N ALA A 126 20.30 -20.57 4.34
CA ALA A 126 21.09 -20.65 3.12
C ALA A 126 22.46 -19.95 3.24
N CYS A 127 22.57 -18.90 4.05
CA CYS A 127 23.81 -18.16 4.26
C CYS A 127 24.65 -18.69 5.43
N GLY A 128 24.09 -19.57 6.27
CA GLY A 128 24.77 -20.14 7.43
C GLY A 128 24.65 -19.32 8.72
N GLY A 129 23.83 -18.27 8.73
CA GLY A 129 23.62 -17.40 9.90
C GLY A 129 23.08 -16.02 9.54
N ILE A 130 22.62 -15.28 10.56
CA ILE A 130 22.05 -13.93 10.41
C ILE A 130 23.13 -12.93 9.97
N ALA A 131 24.31 -12.98 10.61
CA ALA A 131 25.40 -12.07 10.31
C ALA A 131 25.92 -12.24 8.87
N GLU A 132 26.07 -13.48 8.43
CA GLU A 132 26.47 -13.86 7.07
C GLU A 132 25.43 -13.40 6.05
N ALA A 133 24.14 -13.59 6.34
CA ALA A 133 23.07 -13.14 5.46
C ALA A 133 23.06 -11.61 5.29
N ILE A 134 23.20 -10.85 6.39
CA ILE A 134 23.23 -9.37 6.36
C ILE A 134 24.47 -8.87 5.62
N SER A 135 25.65 -9.42 5.93
CA SER A 135 26.91 -9.06 5.26
C SER A 135 26.84 -9.32 3.75
N THR A 136 26.29 -10.47 3.37
CA THR A 136 26.08 -10.84 1.97
C THR A 136 25.13 -9.87 1.27
N ALA A 137 24.00 -9.52 1.90
CA ALA A 137 23.03 -8.58 1.35
C ALA A 137 23.64 -7.20 1.10
N LYS A 138 24.37 -6.65 2.09
CA LYS A 138 25.05 -5.35 1.99
C LYS A 138 26.13 -5.33 0.90
N THR A 139 26.84 -6.45 0.72
CA THR A 139 27.87 -6.59 -0.33
C THR A 139 27.24 -6.68 -1.72
N GLN A 140 26.14 -7.44 -1.86
CA GLN A 140 25.51 -7.66 -3.17
C GLN A 140 24.77 -6.43 -3.70
N ALA A 141 24.12 -5.65 -2.84
CA ALA A 141 23.48 -4.40 -3.26
C ALA A 141 23.71 -3.29 -2.22
N PRO A 142 24.89 -2.63 -2.27
CA PRO A 142 25.22 -1.52 -1.38
C PRO A 142 24.15 -0.43 -1.40
N GLY A 143 23.79 0.08 -0.22
CA GLY A 143 22.82 1.17 -0.06
C GLY A 143 21.35 0.76 -0.10
N LYS A 144 21.02 -0.52 -0.34
CA LYS A 144 19.65 -1.01 -0.14
C LYS A 144 19.38 -1.29 1.33
N PRO A 145 18.21 -0.90 1.87
CA PRO A 145 17.83 -1.25 3.23
C PRO A 145 17.81 -2.77 3.43
N VAL A 146 18.39 -3.20 4.54
CA VAL A 146 18.41 -4.60 4.98
C VAL A 146 17.52 -4.76 6.20
N GLU A 147 16.39 -5.40 5.99
CA GLU A 147 15.49 -5.84 7.05
C GLU A 147 15.66 -7.33 7.33
N VAL A 148 15.58 -7.73 8.60
CA VAL A 148 15.65 -9.15 9.02
C VAL A 148 14.45 -9.48 9.90
N GLU A 149 13.78 -10.59 9.60
CA GLU A 149 12.75 -11.22 10.45
C GLU A 149 13.42 -12.13 11.47
N VAL A 150 13.05 -11.98 12.75
CA VAL A 150 13.61 -12.73 13.88
C VAL A 150 12.48 -13.33 14.72
N GLU A 151 12.73 -14.46 15.39
CA GLU A 151 11.72 -15.15 16.19
C GLU A 151 11.99 -15.11 17.71
N ASN A 152 13.18 -14.66 18.12
CA ASN A 152 13.59 -14.60 19.52
C ASN A 152 14.55 -13.44 19.80
N ILE A 153 14.82 -13.20 21.09
CA ILE A 153 15.63 -12.07 21.56
C ILE A 153 17.10 -12.25 21.17
N GLU A 154 17.57 -13.50 21.11
CA GLU A 154 18.94 -13.84 20.70
C GLU A 154 19.18 -13.47 19.23
N GLU A 155 18.25 -13.79 18.33
CA GLU A 155 18.28 -13.41 16.92
C GLU A 155 18.17 -11.90 16.71
N LEU A 156 17.33 -11.22 17.49
CA LEU A 156 17.25 -9.76 17.51
C LEU A 156 18.62 -9.15 17.81
N GLN A 157 19.31 -9.65 18.85
CA GLN A 157 20.64 -9.16 19.21
C GLN A 157 21.66 -9.40 18.08
N GLN A 158 21.64 -10.57 17.44
CA GLN A 158 22.49 -10.87 16.30
C GLN A 158 22.24 -9.94 15.11
N ALA A 159 20.97 -9.64 14.80
CA ALA A 159 20.61 -8.75 13.70
C ALA A 159 21.07 -7.30 13.97
N ILE A 160 20.94 -6.83 15.21
CA ILE A 160 21.43 -5.51 15.64
C ILE A 160 22.96 -5.43 15.51
N ASP A 161 23.68 -6.41 16.04
CA ASP A 161 25.15 -6.42 16.04
C ASP A 161 25.73 -6.55 14.61
N ALA A 162 25.03 -7.27 13.72
CA ALA A 162 25.36 -7.35 12.30
C ALA A 162 24.98 -6.08 11.51
N GLY A 163 24.28 -5.14 12.15
CA GLY A 163 23.91 -3.84 11.60
C GLY A 163 22.72 -3.88 10.64
N ALA A 164 21.70 -4.69 10.90
CA ALA A 164 20.44 -4.59 10.17
C ALA A 164 19.86 -3.16 10.28
N ASP A 165 19.28 -2.65 9.19
CA ASP A 165 18.65 -1.32 9.18
C ASP A 165 17.28 -1.35 9.85
N ILE A 166 16.57 -2.47 9.73
CA ILE A 166 15.24 -2.72 10.28
C ILE A 166 15.19 -4.16 10.82
N VAL A 167 14.51 -4.38 11.95
CA VAL A 167 14.22 -5.73 12.45
C VAL A 167 12.72 -5.91 12.55
N MET A 168 12.22 -7.01 11.98
CA MET A 168 10.83 -7.44 12.09
C MET A 168 10.74 -8.50 13.19
N LEU A 169 9.99 -8.15 14.24
CA LEU A 169 9.71 -9.00 15.41
C LEU A 169 8.54 -9.96 15.16
#